data_AF-A0A8C6LJR7-F1
#
_entry.id   AF-A0A8C6LJR7-F1
#
_cell.length_a   1.000
_cell.length_b   1.000
_cell.length_c   1.000
_cell.angle_alpha   90.00
_cell.angle_beta   90.00
_cell.angle_gamma   90.00
#
_symmetry.space_group_name_H-M   'P 1'
#
loop_
_entity.id
_entity.type
_entity.pdbx_description
1 polymer ?
#
loop_
_entity_poly.entity_id
_entity_poly.type
_entity_poly.pdbx_seq_one_letter_code
_entity_poly.pdbx_strand_id
1 'polypeptide(L)'
;MFLFASVLSKDVIVTIFYAQSYCRQKHKDLSSVRNLSENQKVMKMIPSGKNVWIGIYRDTWKWSDGSNSSFRFWSLKSTEPNNVYNETKAAANFDASGGWEDWNVDTKKAFICYSCEFRPAQTIP
;
A
#
# COMPACT_ATOMS: atom_id res chain seq x y z
N MET A 1 17.36 -14.73 -1.28
CA MET A 1 17.18 -15.05 0.16
C MET A 1 15.67 -15.17 0.40
N PHE A 2 14.98 -16.24 0.02
CA PHE A 2 15.10 -17.64 0.49
C PHE A 2 15.27 -17.72 2.00
N LEU A 3 14.29 -17.21 2.76
CA LEU A 3 14.15 -17.52 4.17
C LEU A 3 12.72 -17.98 4.38
N PHE A 4 12.61 -19.28 4.64
CA PHE A 4 11.52 -19.97 5.31
C PHE A 4 10.16 -19.27 5.22
N ALA A 5 9.31 -19.71 4.29
CA ALA A 5 7.88 -19.64 4.53
C ALA A 5 7.61 -20.56 5.73
N SER A 6 7.72 -20.04 6.94
CA SER A 6 7.12 -20.66 8.12
C SER A 6 5.62 -20.63 7.86
N VAL A 7 5.12 -21.78 7.38
CA VAL A 7 3.69 -22.04 7.21
C VAL A 7 3.07 -22.00 8.59
N LEU A 8 2.68 -20.80 9.03
CA LEU A 8 1.82 -20.66 10.18
C LEU A 8 0.41 -20.93 9.70
N SER A 9 0.07 -22.18 9.97
CA SER A 9 -1.26 -22.74 10.05
C SER A 9 -1.84 -23.29 8.76
N LYS A 10 -1.65 -24.60 8.59
CA LYS A 10 -2.43 -25.41 7.66
C LYS A 10 -3.90 -25.52 8.09
N ASP A 11 -4.24 -25.05 9.30
CA ASP A 11 -5.52 -25.30 9.97
C ASP A 11 -6.24 -24.05 10.51
N VAL A 12 -5.61 -22.86 10.49
CA VAL A 12 -6.25 -21.61 10.96
C VAL A 12 -6.67 -20.77 9.77
N ILE A 13 -7.97 -20.53 9.68
CA ILE A 13 -8.59 -19.63 8.71
C ILE A 13 -8.85 -18.31 9.42
N VAL A 14 -8.19 -17.25 8.97
CA VAL A 14 -8.30 -15.88 9.51
C VAL A 14 -8.57 -14.88 8.41
N THR A 15 -8.96 -13.65 8.77
CA THR A 15 -9.08 -12.55 7.81
C THR A 15 -7.69 -12.05 7.38
N ILE A 16 -7.61 -11.35 6.24
CA ILE A 16 -6.36 -10.82 5.67
C ILE A 16 -5.61 -9.90 6.64
N PHE A 17 -6.32 -9.04 7.37
CA PHE A 17 -5.72 -8.10 8.33
C PHE A 17 -5.02 -8.83 9.47
N TYR A 18 -5.65 -9.88 10.02
CA TYR A 18 -5.03 -10.70 11.05
C TYR A 18 -3.83 -11.48 10.51
N ALA A 19 -3.94 -12.07 9.32
CA ALA A 19 -2.83 -12.80 8.70
C ALA A 19 -1.62 -11.88 8.45
N GLN A 20 -1.86 -10.68 7.92
CA GLN A 20 -0.82 -9.70 7.64
C GLN A 20 -0.16 -9.17 8.91
N SER A 21 -0.97 -8.76 9.90
CA SER A 21 -0.45 -8.29 11.19
C SER A 21 0.41 -9.36 11.86
N TYR A 22 -0.07 -10.61 11.86
CA TYR A 22 0.68 -11.74 12.39
C TYR A 22 2.03 -11.94 11.69
N CYS A 23 2.04 -11.96 10.35
CA CYS A 23 3.28 -12.08 9.57
C CYS A 23 4.24 -10.91 9.81
N ARG A 24 3.75 -9.68 10.04
CA ARG A 24 4.59 -8.51 10.35
C ARG A 24 5.12 -8.52 11.78
N GLN A 25 4.38 -9.10 12.72
CA GLN A 25 4.82 -9.24 14.12
C GLN A 25 5.85 -10.36 14.32
N LYS A 26 5.73 -11.46 13.56
CA LYS A 26 6.57 -12.66 13.73
C LYS A 26 7.63 -12.84 12.63
N HIS A 27 7.41 -12.26 11.46
CA HIS A 27 8.23 -12.38 10.26
C HIS A 27 8.34 -11.02 9.54
N LYS A 28 8.45 -11.02 8.20
CA LYS A 28 8.51 -9.79 7.39
C LYS A 28 7.12 -9.28 6.99
N ASP A 29 6.38 -10.06 6.19
CA ASP A 29 5.02 -9.78 5.72
C ASP A 29 4.45 -11.08 5.11
N LEU A 30 3.20 -11.04 4.63
CA LEU A 30 2.65 -12.08 3.76
C LEU A 30 3.53 -12.29 2.51
N SER A 31 3.60 -13.53 2.05
CA SER A 31 4.46 -13.88 0.92
C SER A 31 3.97 -13.25 -0.38
N SER A 32 4.87 -12.59 -1.11
CA SER A 32 4.62 -12.20 -2.49
C SER A 32 4.89 -13.36 -3.44
N VAL A 33 4.00 -13.55 -4.42
CA VAL A 33 4.15 -14.53 -5.50
C VAL A 33 4.43 -13.76 -6.77
N ARG A 34 5.68 -13.74 -7.22
CA ARG A 34 6.16 -12.85 -8.28
C ARG A 34 6.32 -13.54 -9.63
N ASN A 35 6.25 -14.87 -9.66
CA ASN A 35 6.34 -15.66 -10.87
C ASN A 35 5.70 -17.06 -10.69
N LEU A 36 5.55 -17.80 -11.79
CA LEU A 36 4.95 -19.13 -11.80
C LEU A 36 5.72 -20.13 -10.91
N SER A 37 7.05 -20.06 -10.86
CA SER A 37 7.85 -20.96 -10.03
C SER A 37 7.59 -20.74 -8.55
N GLU A 38 7.48 -19.48 -8.12
CA GLU A 38 7.07 -19.13 -6.75
C GLU A 38 5.65 -19.60 -6.46
N ASN A 39 4.72 -19.43 -7.40
CA ASN A 39 3.34 -19.91 -7.23
C ASN A 39 3.26 -21.43 -7.06
N GLN A 40 4.00 -22.18 -7.88
CA GLN A 40 4.07 -23.64 -7.78
C GLN A 40 4.67 -24.12 -6.46
N LYS A 41 5.66 -23.39 -5.92
CA LYS A 41 6.23 -23.69 -4.60
C LYS A 41 5.20 -23.48 -3.50
N VAL A 42 4.45 -22.37 -3.54
CA VAL A 42 3.35 -22.10 -2.60
C VAL A 42 2.29 -23.19 -2.69
N MET A 43 1.83 -23.54 -3.90
CA MET A 43 0.83 -24.61 -4.09
C MET A 43 1.26 -25.95 -3.47
N LYS A 44 2.53 -26.33 -3.59
CA LYS A 44 3.04 -27.59 -2.99
C LYS A 44 3.07 -27.57 -1.45
N MET A 45 3.05 -26.39 -0.83
CA MET A 45 3.08 -26.25 0.64
C MET A 45 1.68 -26.25 1.26
N ILE A 46 0.63 -25.99 0.46
CA ILE A 46 -0.75 -25.85 0.92
C ILE A 46 -1.49 -27.19 0.76
N PRO A 47 -2.24 -27.67 1.78
CA PRO A 47 -3.09 -28.85 1.63
C PRO A 47 -4.09 -28.70 0.49
N SER A 48 -4.37 -29.80 -0.22
CA SER A 48 -5.34 -29.80 -1.30
C SER A 48 -6.70 -29.25 -0.84
N GLY A 49 -7.31 -28.39 -1.64
CA GLY A 49 -8.61 -27.78 -1.36
C GLY A 49 -8.59 -26.58 -0.40
N LYS A 50 -7.41 -26.07 0.02
CA LYS A 50 -7.31 -24.87 0.85
C LYS A 50 -6.97 -23.62 0.03
N ASN A 51 -7.63 -22.52 0.36
CA ASN A 51 -7.26 -21.18 -0.09
C ASN A 51 -6.42 -20.49 0.98
N VAL A 52 -5.40 -19.73 0.56
CA VAL A 52 -4.51 -19.02 1.48
C VAL A 52 -4.37 -17.54 1.10
N TRP A 53 -4.18 -16.69 2.10
CA TRP A 53 -3.83 -15.29 1.88
C TRP A 53 -2.38 -15.18 1.41
N ILE A 54 -2.15 -14.40 0.36
CA ILE A 54 -0.82 -13.96 -0.09
C ILE A 54 -0.72 -12.45 0.02
N GLY A 55 0.49 -11.90 -0.06
CA GLY A 55 0.80 -10.47 0.10
C GLY A 55 0.39 -9.62 -1.10
N ILE A 56 -0.79 -9.87 -1.66
CA ILE A 56 -1.39 -9.04 -2.70
C ILE A 56 -2.30 -7.99 -2.04
N TYR A 57 -2.20 -6.75 -2.51
CA TYR A 57 -3.09 -5.67 -2.11
C TYR A 57 -3.63 -4.97 -3.36
N ARG A 58 -4.84 -4.44 -3.27
CA ARG A 58 -5.45 -3.64 -4.32
C ARG A 58 -4.96 -2.20 -4.16
N ASP A 59 -4.03 -1.75 -5.02
CA ASP A 59 -3.69 -0.32 -5.11
C ASP A 59 -4.61 0.36 -6.13
N THR A 60 -5.46 1.26 -5.67
CA THR A 60 -6.32 2.06 -6.56
C THR A 60 -5.85 3.51 -6.69
N TRP A 61 -4.84 3.91 -5.93
CA TRP A 61 -4.35 5.29 -5.89
C TRP A 61 -3.36 5.54 -7.02
N LYS A 62 -3.59 6.63 -7.75
CA LYS A 62 -2.75 7.08 -8.87
C LYS A 62 -2.32 8.51 -8.62
N TRP A 63 -1.09 8.82 -8.99
CA TRP A 63 -0.62 10.19 -9.04
C TRP A 63 -1.38 10.96 -10.13
N SER A 64 -1.72 12.21 -9.86
CA SER A 64 -2.49 13.07 -10.78
C SER A 64 -1.75 13.36 -12.08
N ASP A 65 -0.42 13.24 -12.07
CA ASP A 65 0.44 13.39 -13.23
C ASP A 65 0.57 12.13 -14.09
N GLY A 66 -0.01 11.02 -13.65
CA GLY A 66 0.11 9.72 -14.31
C GLY A 66 1.43 9.00 -14.07
N SER A 67 2.30 9.49 -13.16
CA SER A 67 3.54 8.81 -12.81
C SER A 67 3.30 7.44 -12.18
N ASN A 68 4.17 6.48 -12.50
CA ASN A 68 4.07 5.09 -12.04
C ASN A 68 4.97 4.83 -10.82
N SER A 69 4.80 5.62 -9.75
CA SER A 69 5.50 5.40 -8.49
C SER A 69 4.67 4.52 -7.55
N SER A 70 5.31 3.50 -6.97
CA SER A 70 4.73 2.62 -5.94
C SER A 70 4.95 3.13 -4.51
N PHE A 71 5.65 4.26 -4.33
CA PHE A 71 5.89 4.83 -3.01
C PHE A 71 4.57 5.32 -2.39
N ARG A 72 4.29 4.87 -1.17
CA ARG A 72 3.13 5.28 -0.39
C ARG A 72 3.57 5.59 1.04
N PHE A 73 3.27 6.78 1.52
CA PHE A 73 3.56 7.20 2.89
C PHE A 73 2.27 7.43 3.68
N TRP A 74 1.35 6.46 3.61
CA TRP A 74 0.08 6.53 4.33
C TRP A 74 0.27 6.64 5.84
N SER A 75 -0.58 7.43 6.48
CA SER A 75 -0.59 7.62 7.94
C SER A 75 -0.96 6.30 8.64
N LEU A 76 -0.01 5.72 9.39
CA LEU A 76 -0.24 4.53 10.20
C LEU A 76 -1.08 4.84 11.46
N LYS A 77 -1.13 6.10 11.89
CA LYS A 77 -1.87 6.50 13.08
C LYS A 77 -3.39 6.45 12.86
N SER A 78 -3.84 6.80 11.65
CA SER A 78 -5.26 6.97 11.31
C SER A 78 -5.83 5.81 10.45
N THR A 79 -5.04 4.76 10.22
CA THR A 79 -5.40 3.61 9.35
C THR A 79 -5.71 4.04 7.91
N GLU A 80 -4.86 4.89 7.32
CA GLU A 80 -5.11 5.45 6.00
C GLU A 80 -4.65 4.56 4.84
N PRO A 81 -5.28 4.68 3.67
CA PRO A 81 -6.51 5.45 3.39
C PRO A 81 -7.75 4.68 3.90
N ASN A 82 -8.61 5.34 4.66
CA ASN A 82 -9.73 4.70 5.36
C ASN A 82 -11.09 4.86 4.66
N ASN A 83 -11.19 5.79 3.70
CA ASN A 83 -12.38 6.06 2.90
C ASN A 83 -13.65 6.32 3.74
N VAL A 84 -13.52 6.93 4.92
CA VAL A 84 -14.64 7.10 5.88
C VAL A 84 -15.77 7.95 5.27
N TYR A 85 -15.45 8.92 4.41
CA TYR A 85 -16.43 9.80 3.77
C TYR A 85 -16.45 9.73 2.24
N ASN A 86 -16.17 8.55 1.67
CA ASN A 86 -16.02 8.36 0.22
C ASN A 86 -14.95 9.32 -0.37
N GLU A 87 -13.80 9.34 0.29
CA GLU A 87 -12.72 10.29 0.06
C GLU A 87 -11.85 9.82 -1.10
N THR A 88 -11.94 10.52 -2.23
CA THR A 88 -11.33 10.07 -3.50
C THR A 88 -10.00 10.75 -3.82
N LYS A 89 -9.51 11.60 -2.91
CA LYS A 89 -8.27 12.37 -3.05
C LYS A 89 -7.46 12.25 -1.77
N ALA A 90 -6.14 12.24 -1.91
CA ALA A 90 -5.21 12.14 -0.79
C ALA A 90 -4.32 13.38 -0.70
N ALA A 91 -3.95 13.74 0.53
CA ALA A 91 -3.02 14.82 0.81
C ALA A 91 -2.10 14.47 1.98
N ALA A 92 -0.90 15.02 1.99
CA ALA A 92 0.02 14.90 3.12
C ALA A 92 -0.45 15.79 4.28
N ASN A 93 -0.48 15.21 5.48
CA ASN A 93 -0.74 15.91 6.73
C ASN A 93 0.61 16.16 7.44
N PHE A 94 1.19 17.35 7.22
CA PHE A 94 2.50 17.71 7.77
C PHE A 94 2.49 17.94 9.28
N ASP A 95 1.33 18.24 9.88
CA ASP A 95 1.16 18.26 11.34
C ASP A 95 1.25 16.84 11.93
N ALA A 96 0.90 15.84 11.14
CA ALA A 96 0.99 14.41 11.45
C ALA A 96 2.19 13.74 10.75
N SER A 97 3.38 14.29 10.92
CA SER A 97 4.66 13.74 10.40
C SER A 97 4.79 13.63 8.87
N GLY A 98 3.87 14.26 8.13
CA GLY A 98 3.84 14.22 6.67
C GLY A 98 3.16 12.98 6.10
N GLY A 99 2.56 12.14 6.95
CA GLY A 99 1.78 10.98 6.53
C GLY A 99 0.60 11.39 5.65
N TRP A 100 0.26 10.56 4.67
CA TRP A 100 -0.84 10.83 3.74
C TRP A 100 -2.14 10.28 4.29
N GLU A 101 -3.22 11.02 4.06
CA GLU A 101 -4.58 10.69 4.45
C GLU A 101 -5.48 10.96 3.25
N ASP A 102 -6.53 10.17 3.05
CA ASP A 102 -7.61 10.56 2.14
C ASP A 102 -8.49 11.62 2.79
N TRP A 103 -9.01 12.51 1.95
CA TRP A 103 -9.77 13.67 2.40
C TRP A 103 -11.00 13.91 1.52
N ASN A 104 -12.04 14.44 2.14
CA ASN A 104 -13.18 14.98 1.41
C ASN A 104 -12.70 16.06 0.43
N VAL A 105 -13.14 15.94 -0.82
CA VAL A 105 -12.71 16.78 -1.96
C VAL A 105 -13.03 18.27 -1.80
N ASP A 106 -14.00 18.61 -0.96
CA ASP A 106 -14.41 19.99 -0.69
C ASP A 106 -13.52 20.65 0.40
N THR A 107 -12.63 19.88 1.03
CA THR A 107 -11.71 20.39 2.06
C THR A 107 -10.64 21.26 1.42
N LYS A 108 -10.59 22.54 1.81
CA LYS A 108 -9.55 23.48 1.36
C LYS A 108 -8.20 23.15 1.99
N LYS A 109 -7.16 23.05 1.17
CA LYS A 109 -5.78 22.78 1.60
C LYS A 109 -4.80 23.64 0.80
N ALA A 110 -3.62 23.89 1.39
CA ALA A 110 -2.50 24.43 0.63
C ALA A 110 -2.02 23.42 -0.42
N PHE A 111 -1.39 23.90 -1.49
CA PHE A 111 -0.91 23.07 -2.58
C PHE A 111 0.51 23.48 -3.00
N ILE A 112 1.22 22.54 -3.61
CA ILE A 112 2.55 22.74 -4.20
C ILE A 112 2.48 22.23 -5.64
N CYS A 113 2.96 23.04 -6.58
CA CYS A 113 3.13 22.62 -7.97
C CYS A 113 4.56 22.13 -8.18
N TYR A 114 4.72 21.12 -9.03
CA TYR A 114 6.01 20.78 -9.58
C TYR A 114 5.99 21.11 -11.09
N SER A 115 7.10 21.60 -11.62
CA SER A 115 7.25 21.92 -13.04
C SER A 115 8.47 21.20 -13.58
N CYS A 116 8.33 20.59 -14.77
CA CYS A 116 9.46 19.97 -15.48
C CYS A 116 10.32 20.99 -16.25
N GLU A 117 9.96 22.27 -16.22
CA GLU A 117 10.67 23.34 -16.94
C GLU A 117 11.46 24.23 -15.96
N PHE A 118 12.76 24.38 -16.22
CA PHE A 118 13.50 25.57 -15.79
C PHE A 118 12.91 26.75 -16.56
N ARG A 119 12.04 27.54 -15.95
CA ARG A 119 11.68 28.85 -16.49
C ARG A 119 12.69 29.86 -15.97
N PRO A 120 13.70 30.31 -16.76
CA PRO A 120 14.42 31.53 -16.40
C PRO A 120 13.38 32.64 -16.28
N ALA A 121 13.46 33.39 -15.20
CA ALA A 121 12.47 34.39 -14.80
C ALA A 121 12.06 35.26 -16.00
N GLN A 122 10.80 35.12 -16.46
CA GLN A 122 10.21 36.11 -17.33
C GLN A 122 9.83 37.30 -16.44
N THR A 123 10.58 38.39 -16.57
CA THR A 123 10.20 39.70 -16.08
C THR A 123 8.90 40.11 -16.78
N ILE A 124 7.83 40.22 -16.00
CA ILE A 124 6.54 40.76 -16.44
C ILE A 124 6.72 42.28 -16.64
N PRO A 125 6.24 42.89 -17.74
CA PRO A 125 6.10 44.35 -17.85
C PRO A 125 5.09 44.92 -16.86
#